data_AF-A0A511FNI2-F1
#
_entry.id   AF-A0A511FNI2-F1
#
_cell.length_a   1.000
_cell.length_b   1.000
_cell.length_c   1.000
_cell.angle_alpha   90.00
_cell.angle_beta   90.00
_cell.angle_gamma   90.00
#
_symmetry.space_group_name_H-M   'P 1'
#
loop_
_entity.id
_entity.type
_entity.pdbx_description
1 polymer ?
#
loop_
_entity_poly.entity_id
_entity_poly.type
_entity_poly.pdbx_seq_one_letter_code
_entity_poly.pdbx_strand_id
1 'polypeptide(L)' 'MRQAMTRFIEEHRQTYGVGSICKVLPIAPSVYYAPVARQKNPFVCNQKDKELCHEIGRIWNDNFRVYGVRKV' A
#
# COMPACT_ATOMS: atom_id res chain seq x y z
N MET A 1 14.84 8.42 -5.12
CA MET A 1 15.20 6.97 -5.12
C MET A 1 14.06 6.06 -5.60
N ARG A 2 12.88 6.03 -4.97
CA ARG A 2 11.81 5.05 -5.28
C ARG A 2 11.29 5.08 -6.73
N GLN A 3 11.17 6.26 -7.35
CA GLN A 3 10.69 6.38 -8.74
C GLN A 3 11.67 5.83 -9.79
N ALA A 4 12.99 5.97 -9.55
CA ALA A 4 14.02 5.45 -10.45
C ALA A 4 13.99 3.92 -10.50
N MET A 5 13.79 3.27 -9.34
CA MET A 5 13.67 1.81 -9.26
C MET A 5 12.42 1.29 -9.98
N THR A 6 11.28 1.98 -9.85
CA THR A 6 10.04 1.59 -10.55
C THR A 6 10.20 1.69 -12.07
N ARG A 7 10.87 2.74 -12.58
CA ARG A 7 11.15 2.88 -14.02
C ARG A 7 12.04 1.76 -14.54
N PHE A 8 13.12 1.46 -13.84
CA PHE A 8 14.02 0.37 -14.22
C PHE A 8 13.30 -0.98 -14.29
N ILE A 9 12.42 -1.28 -13.32
CA ILE A 9 11.60 -2.50 -13.33
C ILE A 9 10.61 -2.49 -14.50
N GLU A 10 10.01 -1.34 -14.81
CA GLU A 10 9.03 -1.22 -15.91
C GLU A 10 9.66 -1.45 -17.29
N GLU A 11 10.91 -1.00 -17.49
CA GLU A 11 11.66 -1.21 -18.73
C GLU A 11 12.06 -2.68 -18.93
N HIS A 12 12.37 -3.40 -17.85
CA HIS A 12 12.97 -4.74 -17.91
C HIS A 12 12.01 -5.88 -17.55
N ARG A 13 10.78 -5.57 -17.08
CA ARG A 13 9.79 -6.58 -16.65
C ARG A 13 9.35 -7.54 -17.74
N GLN A 14 9.37 -7.13 -19.02
CA GLN A 14 8.97 -7.99 -20.13
C GLN A 14 10.00 -9.09 -20.39
N THR A 15 11.28 -8.79 -20.18
CA THR A 15 12.40 -9.71 -20.46
C THR A 15 12.70 -10.62 -19.27
N TYR A 16 12.73 -10.09 -18.05
CA TYR A 16 13.21 -10.83 -16.88
C TYR A 16 12.14 -11.15 -15.84
N GLY A 17 10.97 -10.51 -15.93
CA GLY A 17 9.93 -10.56 -14.90
C GLY A 17 10.28 -9.74 -13.66
N VAL A 18 9.25 -9.22 -12.98
CA VAL A 18 9.41 -8.35 -11.80
C VAL A 18 10.13 -9.07 -10.65
N GLY A 19 9.82 -10.35 -10.42
CA GLY A 19 10.41 -11.13 -9.32
C GLY A 19 11.93 -11.27 -9.43
N SER A 20 12.45 -11.52 -10.63
CA SER A 20 13.89 -11.66 -10.89
C SER A 20 14.64 -10.35 -10.62
N ILE A 21 14.06 -9.23 -11.06
CA ILE A 21 14.64 -7.89 -10.86
C ILE A 21 14.60 -7.51 -9.37
N CYS A 22 13.50 -7.80 -8.68
CA CYS A 22 13.35 -7.56 -7.25
C CYS A 22 14.38 -8.33 -6.40
N LYS A 23 14.76 -9.54 -6.83
CA LYS A 23 15.81 -10.34 -6.17
C LYS A 23 17.21 -9.71 -6.29
N VAL A 24 17.50 -9.06 -7.41
CA VAL A 24 18.80 -8.40 -7.67
C VAL A 24 18.89 -7.03 -7.00
N LEU A 25 17.77 -6.31 -6.89
CA LEU A 25 17.67 -4.98 -6.26
C LEU A 25 17.39 -5.03 -4.73
N PRO A 26 17.67 -6.16 -4.07
CA PRO A 26 17.00 -6.66 -2.84
C PRO A 26 15.77 -5.85 -2.37
N ILE A 27 14.72 -5.80 -3.19
CA ILE A 27 13.43 -5.20 -2.81
C ILE A 27 12.34 -6.27 -2.80
N ALA A 28 11.37 -6.13 -1.90
CA ALA A 28 10.18 -6.96 -1.95
C ALA A 28 9.30 -6.56 -3.15
N PRO A 29 8.73 -7.52 -3.91
CA PRO A 29 7.81 -7.23 -5.02
C PRO A 29 6.60 -6.37 -4.62
N SER A 30 6.16 -6.47 -3.36
CA SER A 30 5.11 -5.63 -2.80
C SER A 30 5.42 -4.13 -2.90
N VAL A 31 6.70 -3.74 -2.83
CA VAL A 31 7.16 -2.36 -2.98
C VAL A 31 6.92 -1.85 -4.40
N TYR A 32 7.00 -2.72 -5.42
CA TYR A 32 6.66 -2.38 -6.81
C TYR A 32 5.15 -2.39 -7.05
N TYR A 33 4.44 -3.45 -6.61
CA TYR A 33 3.02 -3.59 -6.92
C TYR A 33 2.13 -2.60 -6.16
N ALA A 34 2.45 -2.21 -4.93
CA ALA A 34 1.58 -1.32 -4.14
C ALA A 34 1.40 0.09 -4.75
N PRO A 35 2.47 0.79 -5.19
CA PRO A 35 2.31 2.04 -5.95
C PRO A 35 1.58 1.86 -7.28
N VAL A 36 1.88 0.77 -8.01
CA VAL A 36 1.24 0.48 -9.31
C VAL A 36 -0.27 0.24 -9.15
N ALA A 37 -0.67 -0.51 -8.13
CA ALA A 37 -2.08 -0.74 -7.82
C ALA A 37 -2.81 0.55 -7.43
N ARG A 38 -2.17 1.41 -6.63
CA ARG A 38 -2.72 2.73 -6.26
C ARG A 38 -2.87 3.67 -7.45
N GLN A 39 -1.92 3.66 -8.39
CA GLN A 39 -2.03 4.48 -9.61
C GLN A 39 -3.13 3.98 -10.55
N LYS A 40 -3.31 2.67 -10.67
CA LYS A 40 -4.36 2.09 -11.52
C LYS A 40 -5.77 2.35 -11.00
N ASN A 41 -5.95 2.32 -9.67
CA ASN A 41 -7.25 2.56 -9.03
C ASN A 41 -7.14 3.57 -7.88
N PRO A 42 -6.95 4.87 -8.18
CA PRO A 42 -6.78 5.89 -7.15
C PRO A 42 -8.05 6.04 -6.28
N PHE A 43 -9.22 5.92 -6.89
CA PHE A 43 -10.50 6.21 -6.23
C PHE A 43 -11.04 5.03 -5.42
N VAL A 44 -10.77 3.79 -5.84
CA VAL A 44 -11.35 2.59 -5.21
C VAL A 44 -10.75 2.32 -3.83
N CYS A 45 -9.43 2.50 -3.69
CA CYS A 45 -8.77 2.36 -2.37
C CYS A 45 -9.24 3.47 -1.43
N ASN A 46 -9.26 4.71 -1.91
CA ASN A 46 -9.62 5.88 -1.10
C ASN A 46 -11.07 5.87 -0.64
N GLN A 47 -12.01 5.39 -1.45
CA GLN A 47 -13.43 5.38 -1.07
C GLN A 47 -13.69 4.34 0.03
N LYS A 48 -13.19 3.11 -0.14
CA LYS A 48 -13.31 2.06 0.88
C LYS A 48 -12.61 2.42 2.17
N ASP A 49 -11.41 2.98 2.08
CA ASP A 49 -10.66 3.40 3.26
C ASP A 49 -11.40 4.52 4.00
N LYS A 50 -12.02 5.47 3.29
CA LYS A 50 -12.84 6.53 3.91
C LYS A 50 -14.07 5.97 4.62
N GLU A 51 -14.80 5.06 3.97
CA GLU A 51 -15.98 4.39 4.54
C GLU A 51 -15.61 3.61 5.80
N LEU A 52 -14.54 2.83 5.74
CA LEU A 52 -14.05 2.04 6.86
C LEU A 52 -13.52 2.93 8.00
N CYS A 53 -12.79 4.00 7.70
CA CYS A 53 -12.35 4.97 8.71
C CYS A 53 -13.54 5.60 9.44
N HIS A 54 -14.61 5.93 8.71
CA HIS A 54 -15.83 6.46 9.31
C HIS A 54 -16.48 5.43 10.25
N GLU A 55 -16.59 4.18 9.81
CA GLU A 55 -17.17 3.11 10.61
C GLU A 55 -16.35 2.80 11.87
N ILE A 56 -15.03 2.69 11.74
CA ILE A 56 -14.10 2.54 12.88
C ILE A 56 -14.27 3.72 13.85
N GLY A 57 -14.38 4.95 13.33
CA GLY A 57 -14.61 6.13 14.16
C GLY A 57 -15.93 6.11 14.92
N ARG A 58 -17.02 5.63 14.30
CA ARG A 58 -18.31 5.44 14.98
C ARG A 58 -18.18 4.41 16.10
N ILE A 59 -17.69 3.21 15.78
CA ILE A 59 -17.50 2.12 16.76
C ILE A 59 -16.59 2.58 17.91
N TRP A 60 -15.55 3.35 17.63
CA TRP A 60 -14.66 3.88 18.66
C TRP A 60 -15.35 4.89 19.58
N ASN A 61 -16.18 5.79 19.05
CA ASN A 61 -16.98 6.71 19.87
C ASN A 61 -18.05 5.96 20.67
N ASP A 62 -18.73 5.00 20.07
CA ASP A 62 -19.76 4.18 20.73
C ASP A 62 -19.17 3.32 21.86
N ASN A 63 -17.92 2.85 21.70
CA ASN A 63 -17.18 2.12 22.74
C ASN A 63 -16.47 3.04 23.74
N PHE A 64 -16.89 4.31 23.89
CA PHE A 64 -16.30 5.26 24.84
C PHE A 64 -14.78 5.43 24.71
N ARG A 65 -14.23 5.18 23.51
CA ARG A 65 -12.79 5.37 23.20
C ARG A 65 -11.84 4.52 24.06
N VAL A 66 -12.32 3.42 24.62
CA VAL A 66 -11.53 2.54 25.51
C VAL A 66 -10.38 1.83 24.79
N TYR A 67 -10.49 1.64 23.47
CA TYR A 67 -9.42 1.13 22.64
C TYR A 67 -8.45 2.27 22.27
N GLY A 68 -7.17 2.10 22.59
CA GLY A 68 -6.12 3.09 22.34
C GLY A 68 -5.67 3.87 23.59
N VAL A 69 -6.32 3.65 24.74
CA VAL A 69 -5.80 4.16 26.01
C VAL A 69 -4.43 3.53 26.27
N ARG A 70 -3.44 4.37 26.57
CA ARG A 70 -2.09 3.92 26.89
C ARG A 70 -2.17 3.06 28.14
N LYS A 71 -1.92 1.76 28.01
CA LYS A 71 -1.75 0.89 29.18
C LYS A 71 -0.53 1.38 29.94
N VAL A 72 -0.73 1.75 31.21
CA VAL A 72 0.32 2.08 32.18
C VAL A 72 0.88 0.80 32.80
#